data_AF-R6QHJ4-F1
#
_entry.id   AF-R6QHJ4-F1
#
_cell.length_a   1.000
_cell.length_b   1.000
_cell.length_c   1.000
_cell.angle_alpha   90.00
_cell.angle_beta   90.00
_cell.angle_gamma   90.00
#
_symmetry.space_group_name_H-M   'P 1'
#
loop_
_entity.id
_entity.type
_entity.pdbx_description
1 polymer ?
#
loop_
_entity_poly.entity_id
_entity_poly.type
_entity_poly.pdbx_seq_one_letter_code
_entity_poly.pdbx_strand_id
1 'polypeptide(L)'
;MLKLIKYELRKDMTLYIVIFSILFALELYLGGSILCKSDANVAISMILFLLCGWAGIIFLMIMGVVSYARELNSKYSYMTFMTPNSTYAIVGAKYLTLFIVTVLASALYILFIYADVQLAMVKYGNIRNMREMADQILEIMAGTNISDIIIGIAAVVLGIWINIILTVSFAYLAITLSATILANKKGKGWLAFGLFVVIRVVTAIVSSHIPTFDFGDSFAQMIAGSWLVYLFEILFVIGTYIGVSELLKRKVSL
;
A
#
# COMPACT_ATOMS: atom_id res chain seq x y z
N MET A 1 16.77 10.83 11.69
CA MET A 1 15.53 10.40 10.98
C MET A 1 14.51 9.70 11.87
N LEU A 2 14.90 8.81 12.80
CA LEU A 2 13.95 8.13 13.72
C LEU A 2 13.01 9.07 14.49
N LYS A 3 13.50 10.23 14.95
CA LYS A 3 12.66 11.24 15.60
C LYS A 3 11.55 11.80 14.69
N LEU A 4 11.83 11.95 13.39
CA LEU A 4 10.86 12.40 12.39
C LEU A 4 9.81 11.33 12.09
N ILE A 5 10.23 10.06 11.97
CA ILE A 5 9.31 8.92 11.80
C ILE A 5 8.35 8.80 12.99
N LYS A 6 8.89 8.90 14.21
CA LYS A 6 8.07 8.90 15.44
C LYS A 6 7.08 10.07 15.47
N TYR A 7 7.47 11.23 14.96
CA TYR A 7 6.59 12.39 14.87
C TYR A 7 5.44 12.15 13.87
N GLU A 8 5.74 11.68 12.66
CA GLU A 8 4.72 11.37 11.64
C GLU A 8 3.75 10.28 12.14
N LEU A 9 4.25 9.24 12.80
CA LEU A 9 3.41 8.20 13.41
C LEU A 9 2.45 8.78 14.46
N ARG A 10 2.94 9.67 15.32
CA ARG A 10 2.11 10.29 16.37
C ARG A 10 1.06 11.22 15.78
N LYS A 11 1.40 11.93 14.69
CA LYS A 11 0.51 12.89 14.02
C LYS A 11 -0.77 12.21 13.52
N ASP A 12 -0.63 11.05 12.88
CA ASP A 12 -1.74 10.32 12.28
C ASP A 12 -2.23 9.13 13.15
N MET A 13 -1.76 9.05 14.40
CA MET A 13 -2.01 7.93 15.32
C MET A 13 -3.50 7.66 15.58
N THR A 14 -4.30 8.71 15.76
CA THR A 14 -5.75 8.57 15.98
C THR A 14 -6.41 7.88 14.79
N LEU A 15 -6.00 8.22 13.57
CA LEU A 15 -6.53 7.62 12.36
C LEU A 15 -6.14 6.15 12.25
N TYR A 16 -4.88 5.82 12.56
CA TYR A 16 -4.42 4.43 12.57
C TYR A 16 -5.20 3.61 13.59
N ILE A 17 -5.39 4.10 14.82
CA ILE A 17 -6.16 3.40 15.86
C ILE A 17 -7.59 3.11 15.37
N VAL A 18 -8.26 4.07 14.73
CA VAL A 18 -9.63 3.86 14.24
C VAL A 18 -9.68 2.74 13.19
N ILE A 19 -8.76 2.75 12.22
CA ILE A 19 -8.74 1.74 11.14
C ILE A 19 -8.41 0.36 11.70
N PHE A 20 -7.41 0.25 12.57
CA PHE A 20 -7.07 -1.02 13.22
C PHE A 20 -8.21 -1.52 14.11
N SER A 21 -8.94 -0.63 14.77
CA SER A 21 -10.10 -0.99 15.61
C SER A 21 -11.26 -1.54 14.77
N ILE A 22 -11.54 -0.95 13.60
CA ILE A 22 -12.56 -1.46 12.66
C ILE A 22 -12.15 -2.83 12.15
N LEU A 23 -10.88 -2.99 11.76
CA LEU A 23 -10.36 -4.27 11.26
C LEU A 23 -10.45 -5.36 12.34
N PHE A 24 -10.14 -5.04 13.59
CA PHE A 24 -10.28 -5.95 14.73
C PHE A 24 -11.76 -6.27 15.05
N ALA A 25 -12.68 -5.31 14.92
CA ALA A 25 -14.10 -5.57 15.11
C ALA A 25 -14.66 -6.53 14.05
N LEU A 26 -14.20 -6.41 12.80
CA LEU A 26 -14.56 -7.32 11.72
C LEU A 26 -14.02 -8.74 11.96
N GLU A 27 -12.78 -8.86 12.44
CA GLU A 27 -12.18 -10.13 12.85
C GLU A 27 -13.03 -10.83 13.92
N LEU A 28 -13.41 -10.11 14.98
CA LEU A 28 -14.25 -10.67 16.04
C LEU A 28 -15.62 -11.11 15.52
N TYR A 29 -16.18 -10.39 14.54
CA TYR A 29 -17.45 -10.76 13.92
C TYR A 29 -17.32 -12.04 13.08
N LEU A 30 -16.25 -12.19 12.31
CA LEU A 30 -15.97 -13.40 11.52
C LEU A 30 -15.65 -14.60 12.41
N GLY A 31 -14.69 -14.46 13.32
CA GLY A 31 -14.35 -15.49 14.30
C GLY A 31 -15.56 -15.91 15.15
N GLY A 32 -16.36 -14.95 15.60
CA GLY A 32 -17.62 -15.21 16.32
C GLY A 32 -18.66 -15.94 15.46
N SER A 33 -18.80 -15.57 14.20
CA SER A 33 -19.73 -16.22 13.26
C SER A 33 -19.32 -17.68 12.98
N ILE A 34 -18.02 -17.94 12.81
CA ILE A 34 -17.47 -19.30 12.69
C ILE A 34 -17.77 -20.10 13.96
N LEU A 35 -17.65 -19.47 15.14
CA LEU A 35 -17.95 -20.13 16.40
C LEU A 35 -19.44 -20.46 16.60
N CYS A 36 -20.35 -19.68 16.05
CA CYS A 36 -21.79 -19.93 16.16
C CYS A 36 -22.35 -20.89 15.09
N LYS A 37 -21.52 -21.37 14.14
CA LYS A 37 -21.92 -22.27 13.03
C LYS A 37 -23.14 -21.77 12.22
N SER A 38 -23.26 -20.45 12.06
CA SER A 38 -24.32 -19.87 11.24
C SER A 38 -23.78 -19.61 9.84
N ASP A 39 -24.11 -20.49 8.88
CA ASP A 39 -23.55 -20.44 7.51
C ASP A 39 -23.78 -19.09 6.83
N ALA A 40 -24.97 -18.50 7.00
CA ALA A 40 -25.30 -17.18 6.45
C ALA A 40 -24.43 -16.06 7.02
N ASN A 41 -24.23 -16.05 8.35
CA ASN A 41 -23.43 -15.03 9.01
C ASN A 41 -21.93 -15.21 8.72
N VAL A 42 -21.46 -16.44 8.55
CA VAL A 42 -20.07 -16.71 8.13
C VAL A 42 -19.81 -16.20 6.72
N ALA A 43 -20.72 -16.46 5.77
CA ALA A 43 -20.57 -15.95 4.41
C ALA A 43 -20.54 -14.41 4.37
N ILE A 44 -21.47 -13.76 5.08
CA ILE A 44 -21.55 -12.29 5.15
C ILE A 44 -20.31 -11.70 5.81
N SER A 45 -19.90 -12.24 6.96
CA SER A 45 -18.70 -11.77 7.68
C SER A 45 -17.42 -11.96 6.88
N MET A 46 -17.29 -13.07 6.14
CA MET A 46 -16.12 -13.33 5.29
C MET A 46 -16.01 -12.31 4.15
N ILE A 47 -17.11 -12.02 3.45
CA ILE A 47 -17.14 -11.03 2.36
C ILE A 47 -16.84 -9.64 2.92
N LEU A 48 -17.44 -9.27 4.05
CA LEU A 48 -17.17 -7.98 4.70
C LEU A 48 -15.71 -7.87 5.12
N PHE A 49 -15.13 -8.91 5.71
CA PHE A 49 -13.73 -8.91 6.13
C PHE A 49 -12.76 -8.80 4.94
N LEU A 50 -13.04 -9.51 3.84
CA LEU A 50 -12.25 -9.42 2.60
C LEU A 50 -12.28 -8.02 1.98
N LEU A 51 -13.47 -7.47 1.78
CA LEU A 51 -13.64 -6.15 1.15
C LEU A 51 -13.13 -5.01 2.03
N CYS A 52 -13.51 -5.00 3.32
CA CYS A 52 -13.10 -3.94 4.23
C CYS A 52 -11.62 -4.01 4.59
N GLY A 53 -11.01 -5.19 4.64
CA GLY A 53 -9.57 -5.34 4.86
C GLY A 53 -8.76 -4.67 3.75
N TRP A 54 -9.05 -5.04 2.50
CA TRP A 54 -8.42 -4.41 1.33
C TRP A 54 -8.73 -2.92 1.22
N ALA A 55 -9.98 -2.51 1.40
CA ALA A 55 -10.37 -1.10 1.37
C ALA A 55 -9.67 -0.30 2.49
N GLY A 56 -9.48 -0.89 3.67
CA GLY A 56 -8.78 -0.28 4.79
C GLY A 56 -7.30 0.00 4.49
N ILE A 57 -6.62 -0.95 3.86
CA ILE A 57 -5.22 -0.79 3.42
C ILE A 57 -5.10 0.34 2.39
N ILE A 58 -6.00 0.41 1.41
CA ILE A 58 -6.03 1.49 0.41
C ILE A 58 -6.35 2.84 1.09
N PHE A 59 -7.29 2.85 2.02
CA PHE A 59 -7.68 4.05 2.75
C PHE A 59 -6.52 4.62 3.59
N LEU A 60 -5.71 3.77 4.23
CA LEU A 60 -4.47 4.18 4.92
C LEU A 60 -3.53 4.94 3.98
N MET A 61 -3.35 4.45 2.75
CA MET A 61 -2.49 5.11 1.75
C MET A 61 -3.06 6.47 1.35
N ILE A 62 -4.36 6.53 1.05
CA ILE A 62 -5.03 7.78 0.68
C ILE A 62 -4.89 8.81 1.80
N MET A 63 -5.08 8.40 3.05
CA MET A 63 -4.94 9.30 4.20
C MET A 63 -3.51 9.80 4.40
N GLY A 64 -2.50 8.97 4.14
CA GLY A 64 -1.11 9.41 4.09
C GLY A 64 -0.88 10.52 3.05
N VAL A 65 -1.42 10.34 1.85
CA VAL A 65 -1.38 11.33 0.75
C VAL A 65 -2.15 12.60 1.09
N VAL A 66 -3.33 12.49 1.69
CA VAL A 66 -4.15 13.62 2.12
C VAL A 66 -3.47 14.40 3.25
N SER A 67 -2.84 13.71 4.20
CA SER A 67 -2.05 14.31 5.28
C SER A 67 -0.92 15.15 4.70
N TYR A 68 -0.20 14.63 3.70
CA TYR A 68 0.82 15.36 2.96
C TYR A 68 0.27 16.59 2.21
N ALA A 69 -0.84 16.44 1.48
CA ALA A 69 -1.49 17.54 0.76
C ALA A 69 -1.96 18.66 1.71
N ARG A 70 -2.50 18.30 2.87
CA ARG A 70 -2.96 19.25 3.89
C ARG A 70 -1.79 20.04 4.46
N GLU A 71 -0.67 19.35 4.73
CA GLU A 71 0.53 19.98 5.27
C GLU A 71 1.08 21.03 4.32
N LEU A 72 1.22 20.72 3.03
CA LEU A 72 1.69 21.65 2.00
C LEU A 72 0.75 22.83 1.73
N ASN A 73 -0.55 22.65 1.92
CA ASN A 73 -1.53 23.71 1.72
C ASN A 73 -1.80 24.52 3.00
N SER A 74 -1.26 24.11 4.14
CA SER A 74 -1.47 24.82 5.40
C SER A 74 -0.62 26.10 5.46
N LYS A 75 -1.14 27.12 6.15
CA LYS A 75 -0.41 28.38 6.39
C LYS A 75 0.93 28.17 7.10
N TYR A 76 1.07 27.06 7.83
CA TYR A 76 2.25 26.70 8.61
C TYR A 76 3.15 25.67 7.92
N SER A 77 2.92 25.40 6.62
CA SER A 77 3.71 24.42 5.86
C SER A 77 5.21 24.69 5.93
N TYR A 78 5.61 25.96 5.99
CA TYR A 78 7.01 26.36 6.04
C TYR A 78 7.71 25.92 7.32
N MET A 79 6.99 25.80 8.45
CA MET A 79 7.59 25.48 9.75
C MET A 79 8.20 24.07 9.76
N THR A 80 7.59 23.11 9.06
CA THR A 80 8.16 21.76 8.94
C THR A 80 9.53 21.78 8.24
N PHE A 81 9.70 22.67 7.25
CA PHE A 81 10.91 22.76 6.44
C PHE A 81 11.96 23.75 6.97
N MET A 82 11.64 24.53 8.00
CA MET A 82 12.60 25.37 8.75
C MET A 82 13.32 24.61 9.88
N THR A 83 12.97 23.34 10.13
CA THR A 83 13.68 22.53 11.13
C THR A 83 15.12 22.26 10.68
N PRO A 84 16.09 22.01 11.61
CA PRO A 84 17.49 21.73 11.26
C PRO A 84 17.69 20.33 10.63
N ASN A 85 16.68 19.82 9.92
CA ASN A 85 16.73 18.57 9.17
C ASN A 85 16.64 18.87 7.68
N SER A 86 17.33 18.09 6.86
CA SER A 86 17.25 18.26 5.41
C SER A 86 15.83 17.95 4.89
N THR A 87 15.42 18.64 3.83
CA THR A 87 14.13 18.38 3.14
C THR A 87 14.00 16.92 2.71
N TYR A 88 15.12 16.31 2.28
CA TYR A 88 15.21 14.87 2.00
C TYR A 88 14.85 14.01 3.22
N ALA A 89 15.35 14.36 4.41
CA ALA A 89 15.05 13.62 5.63
C ALA A 89 13.57 13.75 6.04
N ILE A 90 12.95 14.91 5.80
CA ILE A 90 11.52 15.15 6.08
C ILE A 90 10.65 14.33 5.14
N VAL A 91 10.87 14.46 3.83
CA VAL A 91 10.10 13.71 2.81
C VAL A 91 10.31 12.21 2.97
N GLY A 92 11.55 11.79 3.25
CA GLY A 92 11.89 10.38 3.45
C GLY A 92 11.21 9.79 4.69
N ALA A 93 11.09 10.56 5.78
CA ALA A 93 10.35 10.11 6.95
C ALA A 93 8.86 9.89 6.66
N LYS A 94 8.24 10.69 5.78
CA LYS A 94 6.84 10.50 5.36
C LYS A 94 6.65 9.22 4.54
N TYR A 95 7.49 9.00 3.52
CA TYR A 95 7.44 7.76 2.73
C TYR A 95 7.65 6.53 3.60
N LEU A 96 8.68 6.56 4.46
CA LEU A 96 9.02 5.42 5.30
C LEU A 96 7.95 5.14 6.37
N THR A 97 7.36 6.18 6.95
CA THR A 97 6.27 6.01 7.92
C THR A 97 5.04 5.38 7.27
N LEU A 98 4.64 5.88 6.10
CA LEU A 98 3.52 5.32 5.36
C LEU A 98 3.80 3.86 4.97
N PHE A 99 5.00 3.58 4.45
CA PHE A 99 5.41 2.23 4.10
C PHE A 99 5.35 1.28 5.30
N ILE A 100 5.94 1.66 6.44
CA ILE A 100 5.93 0.83 7.66
C ILE A 100 4.50 0.55 8.12
N VAL A 101 3.64 1.57 8.19
CA VAL A 101 2.25 1.40 8.65
C VAL A 101 1.47 0.49 7.71
N THR A 102 1.62 0.67 6.39
CA THR A 102 0.94 -0.17 5.41
C THR A 102 1.43 -1.62 5.48
N VAL A 103 2.75 -1.85 5.59
CA VAL A 103 3.33 -3.21 5.74
C VAL A 103 2.81 -3.89 7.01
N LEU A 104 2.77 -3.16 8.13
CA LEU A 104 2.21 -3.67 9.37
C LEU A 104 0.72 -4.01 9.24
N ALA A 105 -0.06 -3.15 8.58
CA ALA A 105 -1.49 -3.39 8.36
C ALA A 105 -1.74 -4.64 7.50
N SER A 106 -1.00 -4.81 6.41
CA SER A 106 -1.10 -6.02 5.57
C SER A 106 -0.62 -7.28 6.28
N ALA A 107 0.44 -7.19 7.10
CA ALA A 107 0.94 -8.35 7.83
C ALA A 107 -0.08 -8.81 8.89
N LEU A 108 -0.70 -7.86 9.61
CA LEU A 108 -1.79 -8.15 10.53
C LEU A 108 -3.00 -8.75 9.80
N TYR A 109 -3.34 -8.22 8.64
CA TYR A 109 -4.45 -8.73 7.83
C TYR A 109 -4.22 -10.18 7.37
N ILE A 110 -3.02 -10.52 6.90
CA ILE A 110 -2.64 -11.90 6.53
C ILE A 110 -2.69 -12.82 7.76
N LEU A 111 -2.24 -12.34 8.93
CA LEU A 111 -2.28 -13.10 10.17
C LEU A 111 -3.71 -13.44 10.60
N PHE A 112 -4.65 -12.51 10.42
CA PHE A 112 -6.07 -12.75 10.68
C PHE A 112 -6.69 -13.75 9.70
N ILE A 113 -6.44 -13.61 8.39
CA ILE A 113 -6.85 -14.61 7.40
C ILE A 113 -6.35 -16.01 7.79
N TYR A 114 -5.08 -16.09 8.21
CA TYR A 114 -4.52 -17.36 8.67
C TYR A 114 -5.22 -17.89 9.92
N ALA A 115 -5.50 -17.04 10.91
CA ALA A 115 -6.24 -17.41 12.12
C ALA A 115 -7.67 -17.90 11.80
N ASP A 116 -8.39 -17.22 10.92
CA ASP A 116 -9.74 -17.60 10.49
C ASP A 116 -9.75 -18.93 9.76
N VAL A 117 -8.79 -19.17 8.86
CA VAL A 117 -8.65 -20.45 8.15
C VAL A 117 -8.42 -21.58 9.15
N GLN A 118 -7.55 -21.38 10.15
CA GLN A 118 -7.30 -22.37 11.20
C GLN A 118 -8.56 -22.62 12.06
N LEU A 119 -9.27 -21.56 12.45
CA LEU A 119 -10.52 -21.68 13.20
C LEU A 119 -11.60 -22.42 12.39
N ALA A 120 -11.74 -22.12 11.10
CA ALA A 120 -12.67 -22.79 10.22
C ALA A 120 -12.32 -24.28 10.06
N MET A 121 -11.03 -24.62 9.92
CA MET A 121 -10.55 -26.00 9.83
C MET A 121 -10.94 -26.84 11.07
N VAL A 122 -10.72 -26.30 12.27
CA VAL A 122 -11.09 -26.97 13.54
C VAL A 122 -12.60 -27.14 13.68
N LYS A 123 -13.38 -26.13 13.25
CA LYS A 123 -14.83 -26.07 13.49
C LYS A 123 -15.66 -26.90 12.51
N TYR A 124 -15.31 -26.86 11.23
CA TYR A 124 -16.09 -27.48 10.16
C TYR A 124 -15.63 -28.90 9.81
N GLY A 125 -14.51 -29.38 10.38
CA GLY A 125 -14.10 -30.79 10.33
C GLY A 125 -13.79 -31.35 8.94
N ASN A 126 -13.96 -30.57 7.87
CA ASN A 126 -13.77 -30.99 6.50
C ASN A 126 -12.31 -30.74 6.05
N ILE A 127 -11.38 -31.30 6.84
CA ILE A 127 -9.93 -31.10 6.77
C ILE A 127 -9.38 -31.49 5.40
N ARG A 128 -10.07 -32.35 4.65
CA ARG A 128 -9.62 -32.83 3.34
C ARG A 128 -9.99 -31.89 2.19
N ASN A 129 -11.24 -31.47 2.07
CA ASN A 129 -11.67 -30.64 0.94
C ASN A 129 -11.13 -29.20 0.98
N MET A 130 -11.00 -28.60 2.17
CA MET A 130 -10.43 -27.24 2.30
C MET A 130 -8.91 -27.23 2.15
N ARG A 131 -8.23 -28.29 2.59
CA ARG A 131 -6.78 -28.45 2.39
C ARG A 131 -6.46 -28.75 0.93
N GLU A 132 -7.25 -29.60 0.27
CA GLU A 132 -7.11 -29.83 -1.18
C GLU A 132 -7.41 -28.56 -1.99
N MET A 133 -8.38 -27.72 -1.59
CA MET A 133 -8.59 -26.40 -2.22
C MET A 133 -7.45 -25.43 -1.93
N ALA A 134 -6.91 -25.40 -0.71
CA ALA A 134 -5.77 -24.55 -0.36
C ALA A 134 -4.50 -24.98 -1.09
N ASP A 135 -4.24 -26.29 -1.16
CA ASP A 135 -3.14 -26.89 -1.91
C ASP A 135 -3.32 -26.63 -3.42
N GLN A 136 -4.54 -26.75 -3.97
CA GLN A 136 -4.82 -26.38 -5.37
C GLN A 136 -4.64 -24.89 -5.65
N ILE A 137 -5.06 -23.99 -4.75
CA ILE A 137 -4.81 -22.55 -4.89
C ILE A 137 -3.30 -22.26 -4.82
N LEU A 138 -2.57 -22.93 -3.91
CA LEU A 138 -1.12 -22.81 -3.82
C LEU A 138 -0.43 -23.31 -5.10
N GLU A 139 -0.88 -24.44 -5.64
CA GLU A 139 -0.33 -25.07 -6.83
C GLU A 139 -0.61 -24.22 -8.08
N ILE A 140 -1.81 -23.65 -8.20
CA ILE A 140 -2.20 -22.72 -9.28
C ILE A 140 -1.47 -21.37 -9.16
N MET A 141 -1.28 -20.84 -7.95
CA MET A 141 -0.65 -19.54 -7.76
C MET A 141 0.89 -19.59 -7.81
N ALA A 142 1.50 -20.72 -7.43
CA ALA A 142 2.89 -20.73 -7.03
C ALA A 142 3.69 -21.98 -7.46
N GLY A 143 3.05 -22.95 -8.14
CA GLY A 143 3.72 -24.09 -8.79
C GLY A 143 3.75 -25.37 -7.95
N THR A 144 4.30 -26.45 -8.51
CA THR A 144 4.28 -27.82 -7.93
C THR A 144 5.43 -28.11 -6.94
N ASN A 145 6.47 -27.28 -6.92
CA ASN A 145 7.61 -27.42 -6.00
C ASN A 145 7.56 -26.38 -4.86
N ILE A 146 7.85 -26.80 -3.64
CA ILE A 146 7.88 -25.94 -2.43
C ILE A 146 8.81 -24.71 -2.61
N SER A 147 9.92 -24.87 -3.33
CA SER A 147 10.84 -23.77 -3.64
C SER A 147 10.21 -22.71 -4.55
N ASP A 148 9.49 -23.14 -5.58
CA ASP A 148 8.86 -22.26 -6.57
C ASP A 148 7.68 -21.52 -5.92
N ILE A 149 7.00 -22.18 -4.99
CA ILE A 149 5.90 -21.59 -4.20
C ILE A 149 6.40 -20.41 -3.37
N ILE A 150 7.52 -20.60 -2.65
CA ILE A 150 8.10 -19.56 -1.80
C ILE A 150 8.58 -18.38 -2.63
N ILE A 151 9.28 -18.64 -3.74
CA ILE A 151 9.77 -17.60 -4.65
C ILE A 151 8.59 -16.84 -5.28
N GLY A 152 7.52 -17.55 -5.62
CA GLY A 152 6.33 -16.98 -6.21
C GLY A 152 5.56 -16.05 -5.30
N ILE A 153 5.28 -16.49 -4.08
CA ILE A 153 4.64 -15.64 -3.06
C ILE A 153 5.50 -14.40 -2.79
N ALA A 154 6.82 -14.57 -2.67
CA ALA A 154 7.72 -13.43 -2.49
C ALA A 154 7.65 -12.44 -3.66
N ALA A 155 7.62 -12.94 -4.91
CA ALA A 155 7.50 -12.10 -6.10
C ALA A 155 6.17 -11.32 -6.13
N VAL A 156 5.04 -11.98 -5.83
CA VAL A 156 3.71 -11.35 -5.77
C VAL A 156 3.69 -10.22 -4.74
N VAL A 157 4.17 -10.53 -3.53
CA VAL A 157 4.23 -9.57 -2.44
C VAL A 157 5.10 -8.37 -2.84
N LEU A 158 6.30 -8.60 -3.37
CA LEU A 158 7.20 -7.54 -3.83
C LEU A 158 6.55 -6.68 -4.92
N GLY A 159 5.91 -7.28 -5.92
CA GLY A 159 5.24 -6.55 -6.99
C GLY A 159 4.13 -5.62 -6.49
N ILE A 160 3.30 -6.11 -5.56
CA ILE A 160 2.25 -5.30 -4.91
C ILE A 160 2.87 -4.10 -4.17
N TRP A 161 3.95 -4.32 -3.40
CA TRP A 161 4.61 -3.25 -2.64
C TRP A 161 5.25 -2.19 -3.52
N ILE A 162 5.94 -2.59 -4.59
CA ILE A 162 6.57 -1.65 -5.52
C ILE A 162 5.50 -0.77 -6.17
N ASN A 163 4.38 -1.37 -6.60
CA ASN A 163 3.30 -0.63 -7.23
C ASN A 163 2.60 0.36 -6.27
N ILE A 164 2.44 -0.05 -5.00
CA ILE A 164 1.94 0.81 -3.92
C ILE A 164 2.85 2.03 -3.72
N ILE A 165 4.16 1.81 -3.55
CA ILE A 165 5.13 2.89 -3.31
C ILE A 165 5.14 3.84 -4.51
N LEU A 166 5.14 3.31 -5.73
CA LEU A 166 5.08 4.09 -6.96
C LEU A 166 3.85 4.99 -7.01
N THR A 167 2.68 4.44 -6.63
CA THR A 167 1.43 5.20 -6.62
C THR A 167 1.47 6.36 -5.63
N VAL A 168 1.98 6.14 -4.42
CA VAL A 168 2.20 7.21 -3.43
C VAL A 168 3.20 8.24 -3.96
N SER A 169 4.29 7.78 -4.59
CA SER A 169 5.31 8.64 -5.18
C SER A 169 4.76 9.60 -6.22
N PHE A 170 3.90 9.12 -7.12
CA PHE A 170 3.23 9.97 -8.10
C PHE A 170 2.25 10.93 -7.46
N ALA A 171 1.52 10.50 -6.44
CA ALA A 171 0.61 11.37 -5.72
C ALA A 171 1.38 12.52 -5.05
N TYR A 172 2.49 12.23 -4.37
CA TYR A 172 3.32 13.25 -3.73
C TYR A 172 3.89 14.21 -4.78
N LEU A 173 4.46 13.70 -5.87
CA LEU A 173 4.98 14.53 -6.95
C LEU A 173 3.90 15.43 -7.56
N ALA A 174 2.71 14.90 -7.85
CA ALA A 174 1.60 15.67 -8.40
C ALA A 174 1.11 16.76 -7.43
N ILE A 175 1.04 16.47 -6.13
CA ILE A 175 0.70 17.45 -5.09
C ILE A 175 1.76 18.55 -5.02
N THR A 176 3.05 18.19 -5.00
CA THR A 176 4.14 19.17 -4.98
C THR A 176 4.13 20.06 -6.22
N LEU A 177 4.00 19.47 -7.42
CA LEU A 177 3.88 20.21 -8.68
C LEU A 177 2.68 21.15 -8.67
N SER A 178 1.50 20.66 -8.30
CA SER A 178 0.31 21.50 -8.20
C SER A 178 0.49 22.66 -7.21
N ALA A 179 1.13 22.42 -6.07
CA ALA A 179 1.44 23.45 -5.10
C ALA A 179 2.42 24.51 -5.66
N THR A 180 3.37 24.10 -6.51
CA THR A 180 4.32 25.02 -7.17
C THR A 180 3.68 25.84 -8.29
N ILE A 181 2.78 25.25 -9.09
CA ILE A 181 2.17 25.91 -10.26
C ILE A 181 1.05 26.87 -9.82
N LEU A 182 0.14 26.41 -8.94
CA LEU A 182 -1.01 27.21 -8.47
C LEU A 182 -0.76 27.86 -7.12
N ALA A 183 0.45 28.38 -6.87
CA ALA A 183 0.81 29.03 -5.62
C ALA A 183 -0.32 29.97 -5.14
N ASN A 184 -0.90 29.65 -3.98
CA ASN A 184 -1.98 30.38 -3.32
C ASN A 184 -3.34 30.54 -4.07
N LYS A 185 -3.59 29.82 -5.18
CA LYS A 185 -4.90 29.86 -5.88
C LYS A 185 -5.85 28.73 -5.44
N LYS A 186 -7.17 28.98 -5.51
CA LYS A 186 -8.21 27.96 -5.29
C LYS A 186 -8.15 26.93 -6.44
N GLY A 187 -8.28 25.64 -6.14
CA GLY A 187 -8.31 24.56 -7.17
C GLY A 187 -7.07 23.65 -7.24
N LYS A 188 -6.06 23.82 -6.38
CA LYS A 188 -4.85 22.97 -6.35
C LYS A 188 -5.13 21.47 -6.24
N GLY A 189 -6.19 21.08 -5.52
CA GLY A 189 -6.57 19.67 -5.38
C GLY A 189 -6.97 19.03 -6.72
N TRP A 190 -7.77 19.73 -7.52
CA TRP A 190 -8.19 19.24 -8.84
C TRP A 190 -7.02 19.17 -9.83
N LEU A 191 -6.11 20.14 -9.81
CA LEU A 191 -4.89 20.06 -10.62
C LEU A 191 -4.00 18.89 -10.19
N ALA A 192 -3.82 18.69 -8.87
CA ALA A 192 -3.01 17.58 -8.36
C ALA A 192 -3.60 16.22 -8.78
N PHE A 193 -4.92 16.07 -8.72
CA PHE A 193 -5.60 14.87 -9.20
C PHE A 193 -5.40 14.66 -10.71
N GLY A 194 -5.60 15.71 -11.53
CA GLY A 194 -5.36 15.63 -12.97
C GLY A 194 -3.93 15.25 -13.33
N LEU A 195 -2.94 15.88 -12.68
CA LEU A 195 -1.52 15.55 -12.86
C LEU A 195 -1.22 14.10 -12.46
N PHE A 196 -1.77 13.63 -11.33
CA PHE A 196 -1.61 12.26 -10.88
C PHE A 196 -2.15 11.26 -11.92
N VAL A 197 -3.34 11.48 -12.46
CA VAL A 197 -3.94 10.61 -13.48
C VAL A 197 -3.08 10.59 -14.74
N VAL A 198 -2.65 11.75 -15.24
CA VAL A 198 -1.80 11.82 -16.44
C VAL A 198 -0.48 11.07 -16.23
N ILE A 199 0.21 11.29 -15.12
CA ILE A 199 1.46 10.58 -14.80
C ILE A 199 1.21 9.07 -14.70
N ARG A 200 0.12 8.65 -14.06
CA ARG A 200 -0.19 7.23 -13.90
C ARG A 200 -0.53 6.54 -15.21
N VAL A 201 -1.28 7.20 -16.09
CA VAL A 201 -1.63 6.66 -17.42
C VAL A 201 -0.38 6.58 -18.30
N VAL A 202 0.42 7.64 -18.35
CA VAL A 202 1.67 7.65 -19.15
C VAL A 202 2.61 6.55 -18.68
N THR A 203 2.79 6.39 -17.37
CA THR A 203 3.67 5.35 -16.83
C THR A 203 3.12 3.95 -17.06
N ALA A 204 1.79 3.75 -17.00
CA ALA A 204 1.17 2.47 -17.36
C ALA A 204 1.39 2.10 -18.84
N ILE A 205 1.29 3.08 -19.75
CA ILE A 205 1.57 2.88 -21.19
C ILE A 205 3.05 2.55 -21.40
N VAL A 206 3.96 3.26 -20.73
CA VAL A 206 5.40 2.97 -20.85
C VAL A 206 5.70 1.57 -20.32
N SER A 207 5.18 1.22 -19.15
CA SER A 207 5.36 -0.10 -18.55
C SER A 207 4.82 -1.23 -19.43
N SER A 208 3.74 -1.03 -20.19
CA SER A 208 3.20 -2.05 -21.10
C SER A 208 4.06 -2.32 -22.34
N HIS A 209 5.01 -1.43 -22.65
CA HIS A 209 5.94 -1.60 -23.76
C HIS A 209 7.29 -2.17 -23.31
N ILE A 210 7.51 -2.34 -22.00
CA ILE A 210 8.72 -2.96 -21.48
C ILE A 210 8.63 -4.48 -21.71
N PRO A 211 9.67 -5.12 -22.26
CA PRO A 211 9.66 -6.56 -22.49
C PRO A 211 9.57 -7.32 -21.17
N THR A 212 8.63 -8.26 -21.09
CA THR A 212 8.51 -9.24 -20.01
C THR A 212 9.13 -10.56 -20.46
N PHE A 213 9.91 -11.20 -19.58
CA PHE A 213 10.48 -12.51 -19.85
C PHE A 213 9.50 -13.59 -19.40
N ASP A 214 9.27 -14.58 -20.25
CA ASP A 214 8.45 -15.73 -19.88
C ASP A 214 9.33 -16.78 -19.19
N PHE A 215 9.11 -16.97 -17.89
CA PHE A 215 9.79 -17.99 -17.07
C PHE A 215 8.90 -19.21 -16.81
N GLY A 216 7.69 -19.28 -17.39
CA GLY A 216 6.73 -20.38 -17.27
C GLY A 216 5.30 -19.94 -16.91
N ASP A 217 4.37 -20.90 -16.90
CA ASP A 217 2.92 -20.65 -16.82
C ASP A 217 2.39 -20.27 -15.42
N SER A 218 3.23 -20.32 -14.39
CA SER A 218 2.81 -19.98 -13.02
C SER A 218 2.68 -18.46 -12.84
N PHE A 219 1.63 -18.01 -12.15
CA PHE A 219 1.41 -16.58 -11.86
C PHE A 219 2.63 -15.90 -11.21
N ALA A 220 3.28 -16.62 -10.31
CA ALA A 220 4.59 -16.33 -9.73
C ALA A 220 5.71 -16.02 -10.74
N GLN A 221 5.84 -16.87 -11.77
CA GLN A 221 6.88 -16.77 -12.80
C GLN A 221 6.60 -15.64 -13.78
N MET A 222 5.32 -15.37 -14.08
CA MET A 222 4.90 -14.21 -14.86
C MET A 222 5.28 -12.88 -14.18
N ILE A 223 5.16 -12.82 -12.85
CA ILE A 223 5.57 -11.68 -12.03
C ILE A 223 7.10 -11.56 -11.99
N ALA A 224 7.82 -12.66 -11.78
CA ALA A 224 9.29 -12.67 -11.87
C ALA A 224 9.80 -12.24 -13.26
N GLY A 225 9.04 -12.57 -14.31
CA GLY A 225 9.22 -12.14 -15.70
C GLY A 225 9.22 -10.64 -15.93
N SER A 226 8.57 -9.91 -15.04
CA SER A 226 8.37 -8.46 -15.11
C SER A 226 9.46 -7.67 -14.35
N TRP A 227 10.60 -8.29 -14.03
CA TRP A 227 11.66 -7.65 -13.24
C TRP A 227 12.17 -6.31 -13.82
N LEU A 228 12.19 -6.16 -15.15
CA LEU A 228 12.54 -4.90 -15.81
C LEU A 228 11.52 -3.79 -15.52
N VAL A 229 10.23 -4.14 -15.48
CA VAL A 229 9.16 -3.21 -15.10
C VAL A 229 9.38 -2.75 -13.65
N TYR A 230 9.66 -3.68 -12.74
CA TYR A 230 9.93 -3.33 -11.33
C TYR A 230 11.16 -2.43 -11.16
N LEU A 231 12.24 -2.67 -11.91
CA LEU A 231 13.40 -1.78 -11.92
C LEU A 231 13.05 -0.38 -12.41
N PHE A 232 12.27 -0.28 -13.50
CA PHE A 232 11.78 0.99 -14.00
C PHE A 232 10.92 1.72 -12.95
N GLU A 233 10.01 1.02 -12.28
CA GLU A 233 9.17 1.58 -11.22
C GLU A 233 10.02 2.09 -10.03
N ILE A 234 11.02 1.32 -9.60
CA ILE A 234 11.94 1.73 -8.52
C ILE A 234 12.74 2.98 -8.91
N LEU A 235 13.24 3.05 -10.15
CA LEU A 235 13.95 4.23 -10.64
C LEU A 235 13.04 5.47 -10.64
N PHE A 236 11.76 5.31 -11.02
CA PHE A 236 10.77 6.39 -10.94
C PHE A 236 10.46 6.81 -9.50
N VAL A 237 10.38 5.86 -8.56
CA VAL A 237 10.24 6.19 -7.13
C VAL A 237 11.43 7.03 -6.64
N ILE A 238 12.66 6.66 -6.99
CA ILE A 238 13.86 7.42 -6.62
C ILE A 238 13.83 8.81 -7.28
N GLY A 239 13.50 8.89 -8.57
CA GLY A 239 13.41 10.15 -9.31
C GLY A 239 12.35 11.09 -8.74
N THR A 240 11.17 10.58 -8.40
CA THR A 240 10.08 11.36 -7.78
C THR A 240 10.47 11.83 -6.38
N TYR A 241 11.14 10.99 -5.58
CA TYR A 241 11.64 11.36 -4.25
C TYR A 241 12.63 12.53 -4.32
N ILE A 242 13.58 12.48 -5.25
CA ILE A 242 14.55 13.55 -5.47
C ILE A 242 13.82 14.82 -5.98
N GLY A 243 12.94 14.67 -6.97
CA GLY A 243 12.20 15.78 -7.55
C GLY A 243 11.33 16.52 -6.52
N VAL A 244 10.58 15.78 -5.70
CA VAL A 244 9.77 16.35 -4.61
C VAL A 244 10.65 17.09 -3.61
N SER A 245 11.76 16.47 -3.19
CA SER A 245 12.66 17.07 -2.20
C SER A 245 13.33 18.35 -2.70
N GLU A 246 13.72 18.40 -3.98
CA GLU A 246 14.36 19.57 -4.59
C GLU A 246 13.36 20.70 -4.87
N LEU A 247 12.14 20.36 -5.31
CA LEU A 247 11.05 21.35 -5.48
C LEU A 247 10.69 22.04 -4.17
N LEU A 248 10.66 21.27 -3.07
CA LEU A 248 10.37 21.80 -1.74
C LEU A 248 11.48 22.72 -1.22
N LYS A 249 12.75 22.39 -1.47
CA LYS A 249 13.89 23.26 -1.11
C LYS A 249 13.81 24.63 -1.76
N ARG A 250 13.43 24.71 -3.04
CA ARG A 250 13.49 25.97 -3.81
C ARG A 250 12.34 26.94 -3.55
N LYS A 251 11.23 26.48 -2.98
CA LYS A 251 9.98 27.27 -2.90
C LYS A 251 9.33 27.34 -1.51
N VAL A 252 9.75 26.50 -0.55
CA VAL A 252 9.21 26.52 0.83
C VAL A 252 10.19 27.12 1.84
N SER A 253 11.44 27.41 1.43
CA SER A 253 12.32 28.34 2.14
C SER A 253 11.99 29.78 1.73
N LEU A 254 10.93 30.33 2.30
CA LEU A 254 10.74 31.77 2.42
C LEU A 254 10.86 32.12 3.91
#